data_AF-A0A7S3W272-F1
#
_entry.id   AF-A0A7S3W272-F1
#
_cell.length_a   1.000
_cell.length_b   1.000
_cell.length_c   1.000
_cell.angle_alpha   90.00
_cell.angle_beta   90.00
_cell.angle_gamma   90.00
#
_symmetry.space_group_name_H-M   'P 1'
#
loop_
_entity.id
_entity.type
_entity.pdbx_description
1 polymer ?
#
loop_
_entity_poly.entity_id
_entity_poly.type
_entity_poly.pdbx_seq_one_letter_code
_entity_poly.pdbx_strand_id
1 'polypeptide(L)'
;MSRGSVVGVHDPPMGWSAYGQSMACPMLDPAVVALHPTAPAAELAAQLANRLLGCGADCERSRPSGSLAFLLTQLVHQPAHDGDTRAGVSMRVLRRDCLLGGRGLFGGGHVATAAASRDEEAEVALEQRAGVDAAAMGPGPNDILRSALFSEAREAVLERGCRAQPRDEGSAAPRPLNDILQPGDAFPKPSACAADENMRALCELLKEAAIGREVLAAVSNKNIFAMLGTFLVGCARANISNAVVVALDDATAQFARGKGAHTYVRKLVARGGSTDNHATSGLKFKVLMDFLSVGCSVLLSDVDVIWLTDPFLGSLYRDSDVEGMSDGWDELTAYGHHHGSGAYRVHARNSGMFFLQSTVQGLAMVTRLARRMETEGVWDQSAWNQEQFHPSLGAMTAVGVSARVMNYLCFENSKLYFRFLRHDAQLRQGFRPVSMHVNYHPEKQPRMRDLYNYYVLGSEGSPQDLTGIWKWNGGEGSALNTECRAINTKATPDASNAIVKRLLGPAGAGSKLDWGGCAHCVELAPDGALKTPWGSGRWGATSTIHFPDVAFAAFFNTVHLLRIAPNGSFVSTRCSDGEGLRGALVSAT
;
A
#
# COMPACT_ATOMS: atom_id res chain seq x y z
N MET A 1 -18.46 16.15 -2.41
CA MET A 1 -17.59 16.31 -3.59
C MET A 1 -17.82 15.11 -4.52
N SER A 2 -18.15 15.33 -5.79
CA SER A 2 -18.45 14.25 -6.77
C SER A 2 -17.21 13.64 -7.44
N ARG A 3 -16.01 14.05 -7.03
CA ARG A 3 -14.73 13.67 -7.68
C ARG A 3 -13.99 12.52 -6.96
N GLY A 4 -14.54 12.04 -5.85
CA GLY A 4 -13.81 11.22 -4.89
C GLY A 4 -12.80 12.05 -4.08
N SER A 5 -12.25 11.45 -3.03
CA SER A 5 -11.28 12.06 -2.14
C SER A 5 -10.23 11.05 -1.70
N VAL A 6 -9.00 11.53 -1.52
CA VAL A 6 -7.99 10.80 -0.77
C VAL A 6 -8.42 10.83 0.69
N VAL A 7 -8.49 9.66 1.32
CA VAL A 7 -8.85 9.50 2.73
C VAL A 7 -7.79 8.66 3.43
N GLY A 8 -7.45 9.07 4.65
CA GLY A 8 -6.57 8.30 5.52
C GLY A 8 -7.18 6.94 5.86
N VAL A 9 -6.32 5.95 6.06
CA VAL A 9 -6.63 4.64 6.62
C VAL A 9 -5.74 4.49 7.85
N HIS A 10 -6.32 4.10 8.97
CA HIS A 10 -5.56 3.83 10.19
C HIS A 10 -5.77 2.38 10.62
N ASP A 11 -4.66 1.67 10.81
CA ASP A 11 -4.59 0.28 11.27
C ASP A 11 -3.71 0.23 12.52
N PRO A 12 -4.23 0.65 13.69
CA PRO A 12 -3.43 0.88 14.90
C PRO A 12 -2.51 -0.29 15.31
N PRO A 13 -2.93 -1.57 15.17
CA PRO A 13 -2.07 -2.72 15.47
C PRO A 13 -0.73 -2.77 14.71
N MET A 14 -0.50 -1.92 13.72
CA MET A 14 0.68 -1.92 12.83
C MET A 14 1.81 -0.96 13.24
N GLY A 15 1.70 -0.29 14.39
CA GLY A 15 2.72 0.64 14.86
C GLY A 15 3.00 1.76 13.85
N TRP A 16 4.25 1.91 13.40
CA TRP A 16 4.62 2.94 12.41
C TRP A 16 3.92 2.79 11.06
N SER A 17 3.53 1.57 10.69
CA SER A 17 2.86 1.28 9.42
C SER A 17 1.33 1.32 9.53
N ALA A 18 0.80 1.89 10.62
CA ALA A 18 -0.64 2.03 10.84
C ALA A 18 -1.33 2.94 9.84
N TYR A 19 -0.67 4.02 9.43
CA TYR A 19 -1.26 4.97 8.52
C TYR A 19 -1.05 4.59 7.07
N GLY A 20 -2.11 4.64 6.27
CA GLY A 20 -2.08 4.55 4.81
C GLY A 20 -3.05 5.53 4.17
N GLN A 21 -3.07 5.58 2.84
CA GLN A 21 -4.05 6.34 2.07
C GLN A 21 -4.89 5.44 1.20
N SER A 22 -6.12 5.87 0.96
CA SER A 22 -7.05 5.23 0.03
C SER A 22 -7.83 6.29 -0.74
N MET A 23 -8.41 5.89 -1.86
CA MET A 23 -9.36 6.69 -2.62
C MET A 23 -10.77 6.24 -2.27
N ALA A 24 -11.60 7.17 -1.82
CA ALA A 24 -13.03 6.98 -1.65
C ALA A 24 -13.79 7.73 -2.74
N CYS A 25 -14.55 7.01 -3.56
CA CYS A 25 -15.32 7.54 -4.68
C CYS A 25 -16.82 7.32 -4.42
N PRO A 26 -17.70 8.31 -4.70
CA PRO A 26 -19.14 8.07 -4.68
C PRO A 26 -19.50 7.02 -5.73
N MET A 27 -20.46 6.15 -5.41
CA MET A 27 -20.99 5.21 -6.40
C MET A 27 -21.71 5.95 -7.54
N LEU A 28 -21.58 5.40 -8.75
CA LEU A 28 -22.24 5.86 -9.95
C LEU A 28 -23.70 5.40 -9.94
N ASP A 29 -24.62 6.34 -10.13
CA ASP A 29 -26.05 6.04 -10.25
C ASP A 29 -26.35 5.55 -11.69
N PRO A 30 -26.83 4.31 -11.86
CA PRO A 30 -27.15 3.76 -13.18
C PRO A 30 -28.47 4.32 -13.76
N ALA A 31 -29.24 5.13 -13.01
CA ALA A 31 -30.55 5.61 -13.45
C ALA A 31 -30.50 6.48 -14.71
N VAL A 32 -29.43 7.27 -14.90
CA VAL A 32 -29.24 8.12 -16.09
C VAL A 32 -27.80 8.00 -16.56
N VAL A 33 -27.57 7.16 -17.57
CA VAL A 33 -26.27 6.97 -18.22
C VAL A 33 -26.39 7.25 -19.71
N ALA A 34 -25.49 8.06 -20.24
CA ALA A 34 -25.34 8.27 -21.67
C ALA A 34 -24.05 7.58 -22.15
N LEU A 35 -24.19 6.57 -23.01
CA LEU A 35 -23.06 5.84 -23.59
C LEU A 35 -22.80 6.34 -25.01
N HIS A 36 -21.58 6.78 -25.28
CA HIS A 36 -21.13 7.04 -26.65
C HIS A 36 -20.81 5.70 -27.34
N PRO A 37 -21.13 5.52 -28.63
CA PRO A 37 -20.93 4.26 -29.36
C PRO A 37 -19.45 4.03 -29.66
N THR A 38 -18.69 3.66 -28.64
CA THR A 38 -17.26 3.34 -28.69
C THR A 38 -17.05 1.89 -28.27
N ALA A 39 -15.96 1.26 -28.71
CA ALA A 39 -15.67 -0.12 -28.31
C ALA A 39 -15.60 -0.30 -26.78
N PRO A 40 -14.93 0.57 -25.99
CA PRO A 40 -14.99 0.51 -24.53
C PRO A 40 -16.40 0.59 -23.93
N ALA A 41 -17.27 1.43 -24.48
CA ALA A 41 -18.64 1.58 -23.98
C ALA A 41 -19.52 0.37 -24.31
N ALA A 42 -19.34 -0.22 -25.49
CA ALA A 42 -20.01 -1.47 -25.87
C ALA A 42 -19.56 -2.62 -24.97
N GLU A 43 -18.26 -2.73 -24.70
CA GLU A 43 -17.69 -3.74 -23.80
C GLU A 43 -18.21 -3.58 -22.37
N LEU A 44 -18.24 -2.35 -21.83
CA LEU A 44 -18.85 -2.06 -20.53
C LEU A 44 -20.32 -2.51 -20.47
N ALA A 45 -21.11 -2.19 -21.51
CA ALA A 45 -22.51 -2.57 -21.56
C ALA A 45 -22.70 -4.10 -21.61
N ALA A 46 -21.86 -4.80 -22.38
CA ALA A 46 -21.84 -6.25 -22.44
C ALA A 46 -21.48 -6.89 -21.09
N GLN A 47 -20.45 -6.37 -20.41
CA GLN A 47 -20.07 -6.83 -19.07
C GLN A 47 -21.18 -6.61 -18.04
N LEU A 48 -21.80 -5.44 -18.07
CA LEU A 48 -22.92 -5.13 -17.18
C LEU A 48 -24.07 -6.09 -17.41
N ALA A 49 -24.44 -6.34 -18.67
CA ALA A 49 -25.48 -7.30 -19.04
C ALA A 49 -25.13 -8.73 -18.58
N ASN A 50 -23.91 -9.20 -18.86
CA ASN A 50 -23.46 -10.54 -18.48
C ASN A 50 -23.46 -10.75 -16.96
N ARG A 51 -22.98 -9.77 -16.18
CA ARG A 51 -23.00 -9.86 -14.71
C ARG A 51 -24.40 -9.73 -14.11
N LEU A 52 -25.33 -9.09 -14.81
CA LEU A 52 -26.74 -9.07 -14.40
C LEU A 52 -27.46 -10.38 -14.73
N LEU A 53 -27.21 -10.95 -15.92
CA LEU A 53 -27.86 -12.16 -16.43
C LEU A 53 -27.28 -13.46 -15.84
N GLY A 54 -25.98 -13.49 -15.53
CA GLY A 54 -25.30 -14.64 -14.93
C GLY A 54 -25.63 -14.85 -13.44
N CYS A 55 -26.36 -13.92 -12.83
CA CYS A 55 -26.84 -14.04 -11.46
C CYS A 55 -28.21 -14.72 -11.42
N GLY A 56 -28.27 -15.96 -10.91
CA GLY A 56 -29.53 -16.63 -10.59
C GLY A 56 -30.29 -15.98 -9.42
N ALA A 57 -31.45 -16.54 -9.07
CA ALA A 57 -32.37 -16.02 -8.03
C ALA A 57 -31.74 -15.89 -6.63
N ASP A 58 -30.71 -16.68 -6.30
CA ASP A 58 -30.02 -16.63 -5.00
C ASP A 58 -29.10 -15.41 -4.85
N CYS A 59 -28.63 -14.82 -5.96
CA CYS A 59 -27.85 -13.59 -5.94
C CYS A 59 -28.71 -12.36 -5.61
N GLU A 60 -29.99 -12.33 -6.01
CA GLU A 60 -30.88 -11.21 -5.68
C GLU A 60 -31.18 -11.11 -4.17
N ARG A 61 -31.23 -12.25 -3.46
CA ARG A 61 -31.48 -12.29 -2.00
C ARG A 61 -30.28 -11.91 -1.15
N SER A 62 -29.06 -12.01 -1.70
CA SER A 62 -27.80 -11.71 -1.04
C SER A 62 -27.18 -10.37 -1.48
N ARG A 63 -27.77 -9.70 -2.48
CA ARG A 63 -27.32 -8.39 -2.96
C ARG A 63 -27.64 -7.30 -1.93
N PRO A 64 -26.65 -6.53 -1.45
CA PRO A 64 -26.90 -5.30 -0.73
C PRO A 64 -27.76 -4.37 -1.58
N SER A 65 -28.64 -3.59 -0.95
CA SER A 65 -29.29 -2.44 -1.61
C SER A 65 -28.22 -1.54 -2.22
N GLY A 66 -28.30 -1.26 -3.54
CA GLY A 66 -27.25 -0.56 -4.30
C GLY A 66 -26.38 -1.46 -5.21
N SER A 67 -26.72 -2.73 -5.39
CA SER A 67 -25.95 -3.71 -6.20
C SER A 67 -25.63 -3.27 -7.64
N LEU A 68 -26.56 -2.63 -8.37
CA LEU A 68 -26.31 -2.17 -9.74
C LEU A 68 -25.40 -0.94 -9.78
N ALA A 69 -25.57 -0.01 -8.84
CA ALA A 69 -24.71 1.16 -8.71
C ALA A 69 -23.29 0.76 -8.36
N PHE A 70 -23.14 -0.18 -7.41
CA PHE A 70 -21.84 -0.76 -7.08
C PHE A 70 -21.23 -1.48 -8.28
N LEU A 71 -21.99 -2.31 -8.99
CA LEU A 71 -21.51 -3.04 -10.16
C LEU A 71 -21.02 -2.10 -11.27
N LEU A 72 -21.81 -1.07 -11.61
CA LEU A 72 -21.39 -0.06 -12.58
C LEU A 72 -20.12 0.67 -12.11
N THR A 73 -20.09 1.09 -10.84
CA THR A 73 -18.93 1.76 -10.24
C THR A 73 -17.69 0.87 -10.29
N GLN A 74 -17.84 -0.41 -9.99
CA GLN A 74 -16.79 -1.41 -10.02
C GLN A 74 -16.24 -1.58 -11.43
N LEU A 75 -17.10 -1.77 -12.45
CA LEU A 75 -16.67 -1.94 -13.83
C LEU A 75 -15.97 -0.69 -14.41
N VAL A 76 -16.26 0.50 -13.86
CA VAL A 76 -15.64 1.77 -14.28
C VAL A 76 -14.36 2.09 -13.50
N HIS A 77 -14.33 1.85 -12.19
CA HIS A 77 -13.27 2.32 -11.29
C HIS A 77 -12.34 1.26 -10.75
N GLN A 78 -12.78 -0.01 -10.67
CA GLN A 78 -11.88 -1.07 -10.21
C GLN A 78 -10.76 -1.24 -11.23
N PRO A 79 -9.49 -1.15 -10.82
CA PRO A 79 -8.38 -1.40 -11.72
C PRO A 79 -8.40 -2.85 -12.23
N ALA A 80 -7.84 -3.08 -13.41
CA ALA A 80 -7.53 -4.43 -13.84
C ALA A 80 -6.54 -5.06 -12.84
N HIS A 81 -6.63 -6.37 -12.62
CA HIS A 81 -5.76 -7.10 -11.70
C HIS A 81 -5.82 -8.57 -12.06
N ASP A 82 -4.70 -9.28 -11.95
CA ASP A 82 -4.59 -10.68 -12.34
C ASP A 82 -5.21 -10.93 -13.74
N GLY A 83 -6.10 -11.92 -13.89
CA GLY A 83 -6.82 -12.19 -15.14
C GLY A 83 -8.01 -11.25 -15.40
N ASP A 84 -8.44 -10.45 -14.42
CA ASP A 84 -9.57 -9.53 -14.55
C ASP A 84 -9.15 -8.23 -15.26
N THR A 85 -9.70 -8.03 -16.46
CA THR A 85 -9.42 -6.89 -17.33
C THR A 85 -10.62 -5.94 -17.41
N ARG A 86 -10.34 -4.70 -17.82
CA ARG A 86 -11.34 -3.62 -17.85
C ARG A 86 -11.50 -3.03 -19.23
N ALA A 87 -12.73 -2.66 -19.58
CA ALA A 87 -13.06 -2.03 -20.84
C ALA A 87 -12.34 -0.68 -21.06
N GLY A 88 -11.87 -0.04 -19.98
CA GLY A 88 -11.09 1.21 -20.05
C GLY A 88 -11.92 2.43 -20.44
N VAL A 89 -13.19 2.49 -20.02
CA VAL A 89 -14.06 3.64 -20.28
C VAL A 89 -13.60 4.88 -19.53
N SER A 90 -13.71 6.04 -20.18
CA SER A 90 -13.60 7.34 -19.53
C SER A 90 -15.00 7.89 -19.22
N MET A 91 -15.19 8.51 -18.06
CA MET A 91 -16.50 9.04 -17.68
C MET A 91 -16.53 10.56 -17.51
N ARG A 92 -17.74 11.12 -17.67
CA ARG A 92 -18.08 12.51 -17.37
C ARG A 92 -19.29 12.52 -16.46
N VAL A 93 -19.19 13.24 -15.34
CA VAL A 93 -20.33 13.41 -14.44
C VAL A 93 -21.28 14.45 -15.04
N LEU A 94 -22.55 14.06 -15.22
CA LEU A 94 -23.59 14.96 -15.70
C LEU A 94 -23.80 16.11 -14.72
N ARG A 95 -23.97 17.33 -15.24
CA ARG A 95 -24.17 18.51 -14.40
C ARG A 95 -25.55 18.46 -13.76
N ARG A 96 -25.57 18.55 -12.42
CA ARG A 96 -26.80 18.63 -11.62
C ARG A 96 -27.74 19.72 -12.10
N ASP A 97 -27.21 20.91 -12.40
CA ASP A 97 -28.01 22.08 -12.80
C ASP A 97 -28.78 21.87 -14.13
N CYS A 98 -28.38 20.87 -14.92
CA CYS A 98 -29.03 20.51 -16.17
C CYS A 98 -30.11 19.43 -16.01
N LEU A 99 -30.07 18.65 -14.91
CA LEU A 99 -30.97 17.51 -14.67
C LEU A 99 -32.04 17.82 -13.61
N LEU A 100 -31.68 18.63 -12.61
CA LEU A 100 -32.63 19.17 -11.64
C LEU A 100 -33.03 20.56 -12.15
N GLY A 101 -34.01 20.61 -13.04
CA GLY A 101 -34.61 21.87 -13.48
C GLY A 101 -34.89 22.76 -12.27
N GLY A 102 -34.47 24.03 -12.35
CA GLY A 102 -34.67 24.99 -11.27
C GLY A 102 -36.12 24.94 -10.78
N ARG A 103 -36.29 24.66 -9.48
CA ARG A 103 -37.52 24.41 -8.69
C ARG A 103 -37.72 22.94 -8.35
N GLY A 104 -37.30 22.60 -7.12
CA GLY A 104 -37.77 21.42 -6.42
C GLY A 104 -39.29 21.46 -6.30
N LEU A 105 -39.96 20.53 -6.96
CA LEU A 105 -41.38 20.22 -6.76
C LEU A 105 -41.60 18.78 -6.27
N PHE A 106 -40.54 17.97 -6.21
CA PHE A 106 -40.48 16.73 -5.43
C PHE A 106 -39.11 16.67 -4.72
N GLY A 107 -39.13 16.35 -3.43
CA GLY A 107 -38.10 16.71 -2.46
C GLY A 107 -36.67 16.21 -2.73
N GLY A 108 -35.72 17.00 -2.22
CA GLY A 108 -34.54 16.48 -1.51
C GLY A 108 -33.60 15.53 -2.24
N GLY A 109 -33.27 15.77 -3.51
CA GLY A 109 -32.15 15.08 -4.16
C GLY A 109 -30.82 15.42 -3.50
N HIS A 110 -30.41 14.66 -2.48
CA HIS A 110 -29.10 14.77 -1.86
C HIS A 110 -28.03 14.33 -2.88
N VAL A 111 -27.05 15.20 -3.15
CA VAL A 111 -25.86 14.80 -3.92
C VAL A 111 -25.13 13.75 -3.10
N ALA A 112 -24.90 12.56 -3.66
CA ALA A 112 -24.00 11.58 -3.07
C ALA A 112 -22.64 12.26 -2.89
N THR A 113 -22.32 12.58 -1.64
CA THR A 113 -20.99 13.05 -1.28
C THR A 113 -20.23 11.82 -0.86
N ALA A 114 -19.05 11.58 -1.46
CA ALA A 114 -18.08 10.73 -0.78
C ALA A 114 -17.97 11.28 0.63
N ALA A 115 -18.02 10.40 1.63
CA ALA A 115 -17.86 10.79 3.02
C ALA A 115 -16.68 11.76 3.07
N ALA A 116 -16.94 13.00 3.53
CA ALA A 116 -15.86 13.95 3.72
C ALA A 116 -14.82 13.26 4.61
N SER A 117 -13.54 13.53 4.37
CA SER A 117 -12.51 13.20 5.36
C SER A 117 -13.03 13.69 6.69
N ARG A 118 -13.44 12.76 7.57
CA ARG A 118 -13.57 13.11 8.97
C ARG A 118 -12.18 13.60 9.34
N ASP A 119 -12.08 14.77 9.96
CA ASP A 119 -10.80 15.28 10.44
C ASP A 119 -10.03 14.12 11.08
N GLU A 120 -8.71 14.04 10.88
CA GLU A 120 -7.88 12.99 11.49
C GLU A 120 -8.15 12.89 13.00
N GLU A 121 -8.47 14.02 13.64
CA GLU A 121 -8.91 14.08 15.05
C GLU A 121 -10.31 13.52 15.31
N ALA A 122 -11.26 13.65 14.36
CA ALA A 122 -12.65 13.22 14.51
C ALA A 122 -12.84 11.71 14.27
N GLU A 123 -12.02 11.06 13.44
CA GLU A 123 -12.05 9.59 13.26
C GLU A 123 -11.35 8.90 14.45
N VAL A 124 -10.22 9.45 14.90
CA VAL A 124 -9.58 9.07 16.18
C VAL A 124 -10.54 9.32 17.35
N ALA A 125 -11.28 10.44 17.36
CA ALA A 125 -12.26 10.72 18.40
C ALA A 125 -13.54 9.87 18.30
N LEU A 126 -13.93 9.36 17.12
CA LEU A 126 -15.09 8.45 16.99
C LEU A 126 -14.73 7.03 17.48
N GLU A 127 -13.50 6.58 17.24
CA GLU A 127 -13.00 5.33 17.83
C GLU A 127 -12.72 5.48 19.33
N GLN A 128 -12.30 6.66 19.80
CA GLN A 128 -12.14 6.94 21.23
C GLN A 128 -13.46 7.24 21.96
N ARG A 129 -14.51 7.73 21.28
CA ARG A 129 -15.86 7.98 21.83
C ARG A 129 -16.80 6.78 21.69
N ALA A 130 -16.49 5.81 20.83
CA ALA A 130 -17.09 4.48 20.89
C ALA A 130 -16.59 3.82 22.18
N GLY A 131 -17.29 4.10 23.28
CA GLY A 131 -17.10 3.42 24.55
C GLY A 131 -16.93 1.93 24.32
N VAL A 132 -15.89 1.39 24.95
CA VAL A 132 -15.39 0.02 24.79
C VAL A 132 -16.51 -0.98 25.08
N ASP A 133 -17.28 -1.32 24.06
CA ASP A 133 -18.22 -2.41 24.10
C ASP A 133 -17.45 -3.69 23.75
N ALA A 134 -17.37 -4.60 24.72
CA ALA A 134 -16.48 -5.75 24.67
C ALA A 134 -16.77 -6.72 23.50
N ALA A 135 -17.93 -6.59 22.84
CA ALA A 135 -18.38 -7.40 21.73
C ALA A 135 -17.95 -6.90 20.32
N ALA A 136 -17.31 -5.72 20.20
CA ALA A 136 -17.03 -5.08 18.90
C ALA A 136 -15.54 -5.04 18.49
N MET A 137 -14.61 -5.73 19.18
CA MET A 137 -13.21 -5.84 18.72
C MET A 137 -13.03 -7.14 17.95
N GLY A 138 -12.74 -7.01 16.65
CA GLY A 138 -12.69 -8.07 15.66
C GLY A 138 -11.53 -9.08 15.77
N PRO A 139 -11.39 -9.94 14.74
CA PRO A 139 -10.42 -11.05 14.68
C PRO A 139 -8.96 -10.64 14.94
N GLY A 140 -8.11 -11.60 15.32
CA GLY A 140 -6.68 -11.41 15.59
C GLY A 140 -5.91 -10.88 14.36
N PRO A 141 -4.75 -10.22 14.55
CA PRO A 141 -4.08 -9.43 13.51
C PRO A 141 -3.55 -10.23 12.32
N ASN A 142 -3.42 -11.56 12.43
CA ASN A 142 -3.02 -12.45 11.34
C ASN A 142 -4.19 -13.27 10.77
N ASP A 143 -5.43 -12.97 11.14
CA ASP A 143 -6.58 -13.73 10.65
C ASP A 143 -6.81 -13.56 9.15
N ILE A 144 -6.27 -12.49 8.54
CA ILE A 144 -6.11 -12.38 7.10
C ILE A 144 -5.43 -13.61 6.48
N LEU A 145 -4.39 -14.17 7.10
CA LEU A 145 -3.66 -15.35 6.60
C LEU A 145 -4.53 -16.62 6.58
N ARG A 146 -5.62 -16.61 7.34
CA ARG A 146 -6.62 -17.68 7.44
C ARG A 146 -7.89 -17.38 6.64
N SER A 147 -7.98 -16.20 6.02
CA SER A 147 -9.12 -15.84 5.18
C SER A 147 -9.13 -16.69 3.92
N ALA A 148 -10.33 -16.96 3.39
CA ALA A 148 -10.50 -17.68 2.14
C ALA A 148 -9.82 -16.93 0.98
N LEU A 149 -10.07 -15.61 0.87
CA LEU A 149 -9.49 -14.75 -0.17
C LEU A 149 -7.96 -14.79 -0.17
N PHE A 150 -7.31 -14.68 1.00
CA PHE A 150 -5.85 -14.78 1.06
C PHE A 150 -5.36 -16.19 0.72
N SER A 151 -6.10 -17.23 1.12
CA SER A 151 -5.73 -18.61 0.81
C SER A 151 -5.76 -18.87 -0.70
N GLU A 152 -6.78 -18.37 -1.40
CA GLU A 152 -6.88 -18.42 -2.86
C GLU A 152 -5.74 -17.66 -3.55
N ALA A 153 -5.46 -16.43 -3.09
CA ALA A 153 -4.36 -15.62 -3.62
C ALA A 153 -2.99 -16.31 -3.41
N ARG A 154 -2.77 -16.90 -2.22
CA ARG A 154 -1.56 -17.65 -1.87
C ARG A 154 -1.38 -18.86 -2.78
N GLU A 155 -2.43 -19.66 -2.97
CA GLU A 155 -2.40 -20.83 -3.84
C GLU A 155 -2.08 -20.44 -5.30
N ALA A 156 -2.69 -19.36 -5.79
CA ALA A 156 -2.46 -18.87 -7.14
C ALA A 156 -0.98 -18.48 -7.38
N VAL A 157 -0.36 -17.73 -6.46
CA VAL A 157 1.05 -17.32 -6.64
C VAL A 157 2.04 -18.46 -6.39
N LEU A 158 1.70 -19.43 -5.54
CA LEU A 158 2.53 -20.64 -5.35
C LEU A 158 2.48 -21.56 -6.58
N GLU A 159 1.31 -21.70 -7.20
CA GLU A 159 1.15 -22.53 -8.41
C GLU A 159 1.81 -21.87 -9.63
N ARG A 160 1.58 -20.57 -9.83
CA ARG A 160 1.85 -19.90 -11.12
C ARG A 160 3.03 -18.93 -11.06
N GLY A 161 3.55 -18.64 -9.88
CA GLY A 161 4.53 -17.59 -9.66
C GLY A 161 3.99 -16.21 -10.05
N CYS A 162 4.91 -15.30 -10.35
CA CYS A 162 4.60 -13.90 -10.66
C CYS A 162 4.50 -13.58 -12.15
N ARG A 163 4.06 -14.54 -12.97
CA ARG A 163 3.82 -14.29 -14.39
C ARG A 163 2.45 -13.65 -14.59
N ALA A 164 2.38 -12.72 -15.54
CA ALA A 164 1.14 -12.13 -16.00
C ALA A 164 0.20 -13.24 -16.47
N GLN A 165 -1.00 -13.24 -15.92
CA GLN A 165 -2.03 -14.23 -16.20
C GLN A 165 -2.75 -13.91 -17.50
N PRO A 166 -3.20 -14.92 -18.25
CA PRO A 166 -4.13 -14.69 -19.34
C PRO A 166 -5.41 -14.04 -18.81
N ARG A 167 -6.11 -13.33 -19.69
CA ARG A 167 -7.42 -12.75 -19.39
C ARG A 167 -8.43 -13.85 -19.01
N ASP A 168 -9.17 -13.62 -17.94
CA ASP A 168 -10.24 -14.51 -17.48
C ASP A 168 -11.40 -14.57 -18.48
N GLU A 169 -12.09 -15.71 -18.51
CA GLU A 169 -13.30 -15.87 -19.29
C GLU A 169 -14.39 -14.90 -18.77
N GLY A 170 -15.01 -14.14 -19.68
CA GLY A 170 -16.02 -13.13 -19.34
C GLY A 170 -15.45 -11.76 -18.92
N SER A 171 -14.13 -11.61 -18.77
CA SER A 171 -13.48 -10.32 -18.56
C SER A 171 -13.37 -9.51 -19.86
N ALA A 172 -13.32 -8.18 -19.72
CA ALA A 172 -13.43 -7.27 -20.87
C ALA A 172 -12.22 -7.38 -21.78
N ALA A 173 -12.36 -7.13 -23.08
CA ALA A 173 -11.18 -6.75 -23.84
C ALA A 173 -10.60 -5.42 -23.29
N PRO A 174 -9.31 -5.38 -22.90
CA PRO A 174 -8.66 -4.11 -22.60
C PRO A 174 -8.80 -3.17 -23.80
N ARG A 175 -9.05 -1.88 -23.55
CA ARG A 175 -9.06 -0.92 -24.66
C ARG A 175 -7.67 -0.91 -25.34
N PRO A 176 -7.61 -0.69 -26.65
CA PRO A 176 -6.34 -0.42 -27.31
C PRO A 176 -5.61 0.76 -26.67
N LEU A 177 -4.30 0.62 -26.51
CA LEU A 177 -3.43 1.69 -26.05
C LEU A 177 -3.09 2.63 -27.21
N ASN A 178 -2.92 3.91 -26.90
CA ASN A 178 -2.64 4.94 -27.91
C ASN A 178 -1.17 5.36 -27.81
N ASP A 179 -0.30 4.54 -28.37
CA ASP A 179 1.15 4.68 -28.24
C ASP A 179 1.67 5.98 -28.88
N ILE A 180 2.63 6.62 -28.23
CA ILE A 180 3.34 7.82 -28.73
C ILE A 180 4.12 7.49 -30.01
N LEU A 181 4.66 6.27 -30.11
CA LEU A 181 5.34 5.73 -31.28
C LEU A 181 4.65 4.45 -31.73
N GLN A 182 4.18 4.43 -32.96
CA GLN A 182 3.54 3.28 -33.58
C GLN A 182 4.59 2.21 -33.95
N PRO A 183 4.16 0.96 -34.22
CA PRO A 183 5.04 -0.06 -34.78
C PRO A 183 5.71 0.42 -36.07
N GLY A 184 7.04 0.31 -36.14
CA GLY A 184 7.84 0.77 -37.28
C GLY A 184 8.37 2.21 -37.15
N ASP A 185 7.85 3.02 -36.22
CA ASP A 185 8.40 4.36 -35.97
C ASP A 185 9.84 4.29 -35.44
N ALA A 186 10.64 5.29 -35.81
CA ALA A 186 12.00 5.45 -35.30
C ALA A 186 12.00 5.70 -33.79
N PHE A 187 12.79 4.92 -33.07
CA PHE A 187 13.02 5.08 -31.63
C PHE A 187 14.48 5.44 -31.35
N PRO A 188 14.75 6.42 -30.47
CA PRO A 188 13.79 7.33 -29.85
C PRO A 188 13.19 8.36 -30.83
N LYS A 189 12.05 8.98 -30.48
CA LYS A 189 11.31 9.91 -31.37
C LYS A 189 12.19 11.11 -31.80
N PRO A 190 12.54 11.26 -33.10
CA PRO A 190 13.53 12.27 -33.53
C PRO A 190 13.16 13.71 -33.18
N SER A 191 11.87 14.08 -33.32
CA SER A 191 11.40 15.44 -33.01
C SER A 191 11.51 15.78 -31.52
N ALA A 192 11.38 14.79 -30.64
CA ALA A 192 11.53 14.99 -29.20
C ALA A 192 13.00 15.09 -28.80
N CYS A 193 13.88 14.29 -29.42
CA CYS A 193 15.33 14.36 -29.20
C CYS A 193 15.95 15.70 -29.62
N ALA A 194 15.31 16.41 -30.56
CA ALA A 194 15.77 17.71 -31.03
C ALA A 194 15.36 18.90 -30.12
N ALA A 195 14.58 18.65 -29.06
CA ALA A 195 14.01 19.72 -28.24
C ALA A 195 15.05 20.52 -27.44
N ASP A 196 15.95 19.84 -26.72
CA ASP A 196 17.05 20.45 -25.98
C ASP A 196 18.20 19.46 -25.71
N GLU A 197 19.26 19.91 -25.04
CA GLU A 197 20.43 19.10 -24.71
C GLU A 197 20.14 17.93 -23.76
N ASN A 198 19.25 18.10 -22.78
CA ASN A 198 18.86 17.02 -21.87
C ASN A 198 18.10 15.94 -22.65
N MET A 199 17.17 16.34 -23.52
CA MET A 199 16.41 15.42 -24.36
C MET A 199 17.32 14.67 -25.34
N ARG A 200 18.33 15.35 -25.92
CA ARG A 200 19.34 14.69 -26.75
C ARG A 200 20.13 13.65 -25.97
N ALA A 201 20.61 14.01 -24.77
CA ALA A 201 21.35 13.10 -23.90
C ALA A 201 20.51 11.88 -23.47
N LEU A 202 19.22 12.09 -23.15
CA LEU A 202 18.28 11.01 -22.87
C LEU A 202 18.14 10.07 -24.07
N CYS A 203 17.95 10.61 -25.28
CA CYS A 203 17.81 9.80 -26.48
C CYS A 203 19.06 8.97 -26.78
N GLU A 204 20.27 9.51 -26.63
CA GLU A 204 21.50 8.73 -26.82
C GLU A 204 21.61 7.60 -25.78
N LEU A 205 21.30 7.87 -24.51
CA LEU A 205 21.28 6.84 -23.47
C LEU A 205 20.29 5.71 -23.80
N LEU A 206 19.09 6.06 -24.25
CA LEU A 206 18.02 5.09 -24.50
C LEU A 206 18.31 4.16 -25.70
N LYS A 207 19.14 4.57 -26.66
CA LYS A 207 19.59 3.68 -27.73
C LYS A 207 20.42 2.51 -27.21
N GLU A 208 21.10 2.70 -26.08
CA GLU A 208 21.94 1.69 -25.44
C GLU A 208 21.19 0.92 -24.35
N ALA A 209 20.44 1.64 -23.52
CA ALA A 209 19.85 1.10 -22.29
C ALA A 209 18.47 0.45 -22.48
N ALA A 210 17.66 0.94 -23.41
CA ALA A 210 16.26 0.51 -23.50
C ALA A 210 16.11 -0.85 -24.19
N ILE A 211 15.33 -1.75 -23.59
CA ILE A 211 14.96 -3.05 -24.17
C ILE A 211 13.48 -2.97 -24.47
N GLY A 212 13.09 -3.20 -25.74
CA GLY A 212 11.67 -3.12 -26.14
C GLY A 212 11.06 -1.72 -25.97
N ARG A 213 11.86 -0.65 -25.98
CA ARG A 213 11.47 0.72 -25.62
C ARG A 213 11.06 0.86 -24.14
N GLU A 214 11.60 0.02 -23.27
CA GLU A 214 11.29 0.00 -21.83
C GLU A 214 12.58 0.10 -21.00
N VAL A 215 12.48 0.81 -19.87
CA VAL A 215 13.54 0.91 -18.85
C VAL A 215 12.97 0.81 -17.44
N LEU A 216 13.79 0.35 -16.50
CA LEU A 216 13.57 0.58 -15.06
C LEU A 216 14.27 1.88 -14.69
N ALA A 217 13.54 2.91 -14.28
CA ALA A 217 14.11 4.22 -13.96
C ALA A 217 13.98 4.56 -12.48
N ALA A 218 15.10 4.95 -11.84
CA ALA A 218 15.12 5.45 -10.47
C ALA A 218 15.69 6.86 -10.40
N VAL A 219 14.93 7.80 -9.80
CA VAL A 219 15.36 9.19 -9.60
C VAL A 219 16.11 9.29 -8.27
N SER A 220 17.32 9.86 -8.28
CA SER A 220 18.16 9.87 -7.08
C SER A 220 19.05 11.12 -6.97
N ASN A 221 19.52 11.37 -5.75
CA ASN A 221 20.46 12.42 -5.40
C ASN A 221 21.50 11.92 -4.39
N LYS A 222 22.48 12.77 -4.08
CA LYS A 222 23.62 12.39 -3.24
C LYS A 222 23.29 12.02 -1.79
N ASN A 223 22.12 12.40 -1.29
CA ASN A 223 21.75 12.19 0.11
C ASN A 223 21.36 10.73 0.40
N ILE A 224 21.08 9.92 -0.62
CA ILE A 224 20.54 8.56 -0.47
C ILE A 224 21.43 7.47 -1.10
N PHE A 225 22.74 7.72 -1.23
CA PHE A 225 23.71 6.76 -1.79
C PHE A 225 23.68 5.37 -1.17
N ALA A 226 23.45 5.28 0.14
CA ALA A 226 23.37 3.99 0.81
C ALA A 226 22.18 3.15 0.30
N MET A 227 21.04 3.78 0.01
CA MET A 227 19.87 3.10 -0.58
C MET A 227 20.08 2.83 -2.06
N LEU A 228 20.56 3.83 -2.82
CA LEU A 228 20.87 3.66 -4.24
C LEU A 228 21.87 2.52 -4.48
N GLY A 229 22.87 2.38 -3.62
CA GLY A 229 23.82 1.27 -3.67
C GLY A 229 23.14 -0.10 -3.51
N THR A 230 22.24 -0.24 -2.53
CA THR A 230 21.46 -1.48 -2.33
C THR A 230 20.53 -1.75 -3.52
N PHE A 231 19.84 -0.73 -4.03
CA PHE A 231 18.98 -0.82 -5.21
C PHE A 231 19.73 -1.34 -6.44
N LEU A 232 20.90 -0.78 -6.75
CA LEU A 232 21.71 -1.19 -7.90
C LEU A 232 22.23 -2.62 -7.77
N VAL A 233 22.61 -3.04 -6.56
CA VAL A 233 22.98 -4.44 -6.27
C VAL A 233 21.77 -5.38 -6.49
N GLY A 234 20.57 -4.92 -6.13
CA GLY A 234 19.31 -5.61 -6.42
C GLY A 234 19.09 -5.80 -7.91
N CYS A 235 19.11 -4.70 -8.68
CA CYS A 235 18.93 -4.72 -10.13
C CYS A 235 19.92 -5.66 -10.82
N ALA A 236 21.21 -5.56 -10.47
CA ALA A 236 22.25 -6.40 -11.04
C ALA A 236 22.02 -7.89 -10.76
N ARG A 237 21.67 -8.27 -9.52
CA ARG A 237 21.41 -9.69 -9.20
C ARG A 237 20.08 -10.22 -9.74
N ALA A 238 19.10 -9.35 -9.95
CA ALA A 238 17.87 -9.69 -10.66
C ALA A 238 18.06 -9.75 -12.19
N ASN A 239 19.28 -9.46 -12.70
CA ASN A 239 19.62 -9.37 -14.13
C ASN A 239 18.85 -8.29 -14.91
N ILE A 240 18.44 -7.21 -14.24
CA ILE A 240 17.75 -6.08 -14.87
C ILE A 240 18.79 -5.20 -15.55
N SER A 241 19.02 -5.44 -16.84
CA SER A 241 20.05 -4.77 -17.63
C SER A 241 19.64 -3.38 -18.15
N ASN A 242 18.34 -3.12 -18.30
CA ASN A 242 17.78 -1.82 -18.72
C ASN A 242 17.48 -0.88 -17.53
N ALA A 243 18.23 -1.01 -16.43
CA ALA A 243 18.11 -0.13 -15.27
C ALA A 243 18.85 1.20 -15.49
N VAL A 244 18.14 2.32 -15.35
CA VAL A 244 18.63 3.69 -15.54
C VAL A 244 18.51 4.46 -14.22
N VAL A 245 19.61 5.08 -13.80
CA VAL A 245 19.60 6.07 -12.72
C VAL A 245 19.46 7.46 -13.31
N VAL A 246 18.42 8.17 -12.90
CA VAL A 246 18.24 9.59 -13.20
C VAL A 246 18.86 10.40 -12.07
N ALA A 247 20.06 10.91 -12.33
CA ALA A 247 20.88 11.63 -11.36
C ALA A 247 20.50 13.12 -11.34
N LEU A 248 20.05 13.61 -10.19
CA LEU A 248 19.71 15.02 -9.97
C LEU A 248 20.94 15.90 -9.71
N ASP A 249 22.11 15.30 -9.48
CA ASP A 249 23.39 15.98 -9.24
C ASP A 249 24.58 15.16 -9.79
N ASP A 250 25.73 15.82 -9.97
CA ASP A 250 26.91 15.22 -10.58
C ASP A 250 27.54 14.12 -9.71
N ALA A 251 27.46 14.24 -8.38
CA ALA A 251 27.98 13.23 -7.46
C ALA A 251 27.23 11.91 -7.60
N THR A 252 25.90 11.99 -7.77
CA THR A 252 25.04 10.83 -8.04
C THR A 252 25.33 10.21 -9.37
N ALA A 253 25.56 11.03 -10.40
CA ALA A 253 25.94 10.53 -11.71
C ALA A 253 27.27 9.77 -11.67
N GLN A 254 28.27 10.31 -10.95
CA GLN A 254 29.55 9.64 -10.76
C GLN A 254 29.41 8.33 -9.97
N PHE A 255 28.63 8.34 -8.88
CA PHE A 255 28.37 7.15 -8.08
C PHE A 255 27.69 6.04 -8.90
N ALA A 256 26.62 6.37 -9.63
CA ALA A 256 25.87 5.40 -10.44
C ALA A 256 26.72 4.80 -11.56
N ARG A 257 27.47 5.64 -12.30
CA ARG A 257 28.42 5.17 -13.34
C ARG A 257 29.53 4.30 -12.75
N GLY A 258 30.07 4.67 -11.58
CA GLY A 258 31.06 3.86 -10.86
C GLY A 258 30.54 2.48 -10.42
N LYS A 259 29.21 2.29 -10.41
CA LYS A 259 28.54 1.00 -10.17
C LYS A 259 28.08 0.31 -11.46
N GLY A 260 28.40 0.86 -12.63
CA GLY A 260 28.05 0.30 -13.94
C GLY A 260 26.61 0.55 -14.38
N ALA A 261 25.88 1.49 -13.75
CA ALA A 261 24.49 1.77 -14.12
C ALA A 261 24.41 2.76 -15.29
N HIS A 262 23.45 2.54 -16.20
CA HIS A 262 23.04 3.54 -17.17
C HIS A 262 22.60 4.81 -16.43
N THR A 263 23.06 5.99 -16.86
CA THR A 263 22.91 7.21 -16.06
C THR A 263 22.47 8.39 -16.92
N TYR A 264 21.29 8.93 -16.63
CA TYR A 264 20.78 10.18 -17.21
C TYR A 264 20.94 11.32 -16.21
N VAL A 265 21.64 12.38 -16.57
CA VAL A 265 21.81 13.55 -15.69
C VAL A 265 20.68 14.54 -15.97
N ARG A 266 19.83 14.78 -14.97
CA ARG A 266 18.68 15.67 -15.09
C ARG A 266 18.56 16.53 -13.84
N LYS A 267 19.32 17.63 -13.80
CA LYS A 267 19.37 18.55 -12.67
C LYS A 267 18.04 19.31 -12.56
N LEU A 268 17.22 18.94 -11.59
CA LEU A 268 15.92 19.53 -11.30
C LEU A 268 15.90 20.07 -9.87
N VAL A 269 15.13 21.13 -9.64
CA VAL A 269 14.97 21.76 -8.33
C VAL A 269 13.48 21.82 -8.00
N ALA A 270 13.11 21.46 -6.78
CA ALA A 270 11.73 21.53 -6.29
C ALA A 270 11.26 22.98 -6.11
N ARG A 271 9.94 23.21 -6.08
CA ARG A 271 9.27 24.54 -6.04
C ARG A 271 9.79 25.48 -4.93
N GLY A 272 10.33 24.95 -3.83
CA GLY A 272 10.90 25.72 -2.72
C GLY A 272 12.41 25.58 -2.54
N GLY A 273 13.14 24.98 -3.50
CA GLY A 273 14.56 24.66 -3.34
C GLY A 273 14.86 23.56 -2.31
N SER A 274 13.83 23.03 -1.64
CA SER A 274 13.96 21.97 -0.66
C SER A 274 14.52 20.70 -1.30
N THR A 275 15.45 20.06 -0.58
CA THR A 275 16.00 18.74 -0.89
C THR A 275 15.35 17.64 -0.06
N ASP A 276 14.29 17.97 0.68
CA ASP A 276 13.47 16.99 1.39
C ASP A 276 12.93 15.92 0.41
N ASN A 277 12.75 14.71 0.91
CA ASN A 277 12.32 13.55 0.14
C ASN A 277 10.96 13.81 -0.53
N HIS A 278 10.02 14.46 0.17
CA HIS A 278 8.70 14.80 -0.40
C HIS A 278 8.77 15.87 -1.49
N ALA A 279 9.69 16.84 -1.36
CA ALA A 279 9.89 17.88 -2.37
C ALA A 279 10.61 17.33 -3.61
N THR A 280 11.53 16.40 -3.40
CA THR A 280 12.31 15.74 -4.46
C THR A 280 11.47 14.69 -5.19
N SER A 281 10.57 13.96 -4.52
CA SER A 281 9.78 12.89 -5.12
C SER A 281 8.90 13.41 -6.26
N GLY A 282 8.30 14.59 -6.13
CA GLY A 282 7.48 15.20 -7.19
C GLY A 282 8.22 15.48 -8.50
N LEU A 283 9.56 15.56 -8.49
CA LEU A 283 10.38 15.79 -9.69
C LEU A 283 10.31 14.62 -10.69
N LYS A 284 9.94 13.41 -10.22
CA LYS A 284 9.81 12.22 -11.06
C LYS A 284 8.84 12.41 -12.22
N PHE A 285 7.79 13.21 -12.08
CA PHE A 285 6.81 13.40 -13.16
C PHE A 285 7.38 14.20 -14.34
N LYS A 286 8.31 15.13 -14.10
CA LYS A 286 9.03 15.80 -15.20
C LYS A 286 9.97 14.84 -15.91
N VAL A 287 10.67 14.01 -15.15
CA VAL A 287 11.53 12.97 -15.71
C VAL A 287 10.68 12.03 -16.58
N LEU A 288 9.55 11.53 -16.08
CA LEU A 288 8.65 10.66 -16.83
C LEU A 288 8.12 11.34 -18.10
N MET A 289 7.81 12.64 -18.05
CA MET A 289 7.42 13.40 -19.23
C MET A 289 8.52 13.36 -20.32
N ASP A 290 9.80 13.49 -19.95
CA ASP A 290 10.93 13.39 -20.88
C ASP A 290 10.95 11.99 -21.56
N PHE A 291 10.87 10.88 -20.79
CA PHE A 291 10.92 9.51 -21.32
C PHE A 291 9.72 9.16 -22.22
N LEU A 292 8.50 9.46 -21.79
CA LEU A 292 7.31 9.15 -22.59
C LEU A 292 7.27 9.97 -23.88
N SER A 293 7.75 11.22 -23.86
CA SER A 293 7.78 12.08 -25.04
C SER A 293 8.66 11.54 -26.16
N VAL A 294 9.71 10.78 -25.83
CA VAL A 294 10.59 10.12 -26.80
C VAL A 294 10.11 8.71 -27.19
N GLY A 295 8.98 8.26 -26.63
CA GLY A 295 8.38 6.97 -26.89
C GLY A 295 8.97 5.80 -26.08
N CYS A 296 9.49 6.08 -24.88
CA CYS A 296 10.00 5.07 -23.96
C CYS A 296 9.02 4.87 -22.80
N SER A 297 8.54 3.64 -22.60
CA SER A 297 7.80 3.23 -21.42
C SER A 297 8.75 3.08 -20.22
N VAL A 298 8.26 3.33 -19.01
CA VAL A 298 9.10 3.40 -17.81
C VAL A 298 8.48 2.61 -16.69
N LEU A 299 9.21 1.62 -16.17
CA LEU A 299 8.99 1.12 -14.82
C LEU A 299 9.67 2.08 -13.86
N LEU A 300 8.90 2.99 -13.26
CA LEU A 300 9.43 3.89 -12.24
C LEU A 300 9.62 3.09 -10.95
N SER A 301 10.77 3.30 -10.31
CA SER A 301 11.06 2.80 -8.97
C SER A 301 11.71 3.88 -8.11
N ASP A 302 11.20 4.09 -6.91
CA ASP A 302 11.94 4.73 -5.84
C ASP A 302 13.13 3.84 -5.46
N VAL A 303 14.17 4.44 -4.87
CA VAL A 303 15.44 3.74 -4.56
C VAL A 303 15.35 2.83 -3.34
N ASP A 304 14.24 2.88 -2.60
CA ASP A 304 13.92 2.04 -1.45
C ASP A 304 13.07 0.80 -1.82
N VAL A 305 13.03 0.47 -3.11
CA VAL A 305 12.55 -0.79 -3.64
C VAL A 305 13.70 -1.78 -3.77
N ILE A 306 13.47 -3.04 -3.36
CA ILE A 306 14.35 -4.15 -3.70
C ILE A 306 13.80 -4.91 -4.91
N TRP A 307 14.68 -5.28 -5.83
CA TRP A 307 14.37 -6.10 -6.99
C TRP A 307 14.96 -7.50 -6.79
N LEU A 308 14.11 -8.52 -6.91
CA LEU A 308 14.47 -9.92 -6.68
C LEU A 308 14.36 -10.75 -7.95
N THR A 309 13.51 -10.36 -8.88
CA THR A 309 13.35 -10.99 -10.20
C THR A 309 13.21 -9.89 -11.25
N ASP A 310 13.64 -10.16 -12.48
CA ASP A 310 13.43 -9.22 -13.60
C ASP A 310 11.92 -9.11 -13.94
N PRO A 311 11.29 -7.93 -13.72
CA PRO A 311 9.87 -7.73 -13.99
C PRO A 311 9.54 -7.79 -15.50
N PHE A 312 10.51 -7.52 -16.38
CA PHE A 312 10.28 -7.43 -17.82
C PHE A 312 10.08 -8.81 -18.47
N LEU A 313 10.54 -9.89 -17.83
CA LEU A 313 10.47 -11.27 -18.32
C LEU A 313 9.09 -11.95 -18.18
N GLY A 314 8.05 -11.17 -17.88
CA GLY A 314 6.66 -11.63 -17.92
C GLY A 314 5.83 -11.29 -16.70
N SER A 315 6.29 -10.45 -15.78
CA SER A 315 5.49 -10.00 -14.63
C SER A 315 4.65 -8.75 -14.92
N LEU A 316 4.98 -8.00 -15.97
CA LEU A 316 4.20 -6.85 -16.46
C LEU A 316 3.21 -7.28 -17.55
N TYR A 317 1.96 -6.81 -17.46
CA TYR A 317 0.88 -7.20 -18.37
C TYR A 317 0.89 -6.45 -19.70
N ARG A 318 1.31 -5.18 -19.66
CA ARG A 318 1.35 -4.23 -20.76
C ARG A 318 -0.01 -3.99 -21.44
N ASP A 319 -1.10 -4.14 -20.69
CA ASP A 319 -2.49 -3.99 -21.19
C ASP A 319 -3.16 -2.68 -20.75
N SER A 320 -2.46 -1.87 -19.95
CA SER A 320 -2.97 -0.63 -19.35
C SER A 320 -1.95 0.50 -19.51
N ASP A 321 -2.40 1.75 -19.53
CA ASP A 321 -1.45 2.89 -19.55
C ASP A 321 -0.58 2.90 -18.28
N VAL A 322 -1.17 2.49 -17.15
CA VAL A 322 -0.52 2.44 -15.83
C VAL A 322 -0.71 1.06 -15.21
N GLU A 323 0.38 0.42 -14.78
CA GLU A 323 0.34 -0.72 -13.85
C GLU A 323 1.02 -0.29 -12.56
N GLY A 324 0.26 -0.13 -11.47
CA GLY A 324 0.77 0.39 -10.21
C GLY A 324 0.87 -0.68 -9.13
N MET A 325 1.90 -0.59 -8.29
CA MET A 325 1.89 -1.31 -7.01
C MET A 325 0.78 -0.77 -6.11
N SER A 326 0.13 -1.64 -5.33
CA SER A 326 -0.84 -1.23 -4.33
C SER A 326 -0.20 -0.99 -2.95
N ASP A 327 -0.71 0.01 -2.24
CA ASP A 327 -0.52 0.17 -0.80
C ASP A 327 -1.55 -0.66 0.02
N GLY A 328 -2.44 -1.40 -0.66
CA GLY A 328 -3.25 -2.45 -0.05
C GLY A 328 -2.44 -3.69 0.32
N TRP A 329 -3.00 -4.55 1.17
CA TRP A 329 -2.32 -5.75 1.71
C TRP A 329 -3.20 -7.01 1.67
N ASP A 330 -4.38 -6.92 1.07
CA ASP A 330 -5.25 -8.03 0.69
C ASP A 330 -5.99 -7.68 -0.60
N GLU A 331 -6.70 -8.67 -1.16
CA GLU A 331 -7.59 -8.54 -2.31
C GLU A 331 -8.52 -7.30 -2.22
N LEU A 332 -9.20 -7.11 -1.08
CA LEU A 332 -10.22 -6.08 -0.93
C LEU A 332 -9.63 -4.67 -0.87
N THR A 333 -8.50 -4.49 -0.19
CA THR A 333 -7.81 -3.22 -0.08
C THR A 333 -7.04 -2.91 -1.36
N ALA A 334 -6.40 -3.92 -1.97
CA ALA A 334 -5.59 -3.75 -3.17
C ALA A 334 -6.43 -3.45 -4.42
N TYR A 335 -7.56 -4.14 -4.59
CA TYR A 335 -8.40 -4.07 -5.79
C TYR A 335 -9.70 -3.31 -5.56
N GLY A 336 -10.06 -3.03 -4.31
CA GLY A 336 -11.16 -2.16 -3.92
C GLY A 336 -12.49 -2.87 -3.66
N HIS A 337 -13.32 -2.23 -2.84
CA HIS A 337 -14.50 -2.83 -2.24
C HIS A 337 -15.62 -1.80 -2.00
N HIS A 338 -16.81 -2.29 -1.68
CA HIS A 338 -17.92 -1.45 -1.23
C HIS A 338 -17.66 -0.94 0.19
N HIS A 339 -17.59 0.38 0.37
CA HIS A 339 -17.21 0.99 1.65
C HIS A 339 -18.39 1.36 2.56
N GLY A 340 -19.61 1.06 2.15
CA GLY A 340 -20.81 1.54 2.83
C GLY A 340 -21.15 2.98 2.45
N SER A 341 -22.31 3.46 2.89
CA SER A 341 -22.75 4.86 2.71
C SER A 341 -22.72 5.40 1.28
N GLY A 342 -22.86 4.54 0.26
CA GLY A 342 -22.87 4.98 -1.13
C GLY A 342 -21.48 5.17 -1.75
N ALA A 343 -20.42 4.58 -1.20
CA ALA A 343 -19.03 4.77 -1.66
C ALA A 343 -18.30 3.47 -2.04
N TYR A 344 -17.45 3.58 -3.05
CA TYR A 344 -16.42 2.60 -3.42
C TYR A 344 -15.07 3.06 -2.83
N ARG A 345 -14.30 2.13 -2.26
CA ARG A 345 -12.99 2.44 -1.67
C ARG A 345 -11.92 1.49 -2.19
N VAL A 346 -10.75 2.03 -2.45
CA VAL A 346 -9.57 1.28 -2.91
C VAL A 346 -8.32 1.93 -2.36
N HIS A 347 -7.35 1.15 -1.91
CA HIS A 347 -6.10 1.72 -1.38
C HIS A 347 -5.34 2.47 -2.45
N ALA A 348 -4.50 3.41 -2.00
CA ALA A 348 -3.69 4.17 -2.90
C ALA A 348 -2.83 3.24 -3.76
N ARG A 349 -2.78 3.52 -5.05
CA ARG A 349 -1.69 3.02 -5.88
C ARG A 349 -0.45 3.81 -5.52
N ASN A 350 0.62 3.11 -5.19
CA ASN A 350 1.84 3.71 -4.72
C ASN A 350 2.48 4.55 -5.84
N SER A 351 2.89 5.78 -5.54
CA SER A 351 3.52 6.68 -6.52
C SER A 351 5.04 6.46 -6.65
N GLY A 352 5.62 5.56 -5.86
CA GLY A 352 7.03 5.20 -5.88
C GLY A 352 7.33 3.92 -6.67
N MET A 353 6.33 3.14 -7.09
CA MET A 353 6.57 1.99 -7.97
C MET A 353 5.39 1.73 -8.91
N PHE A 354 5.60 1.93 -10.21
CA PHE A 354 4.62 1.68 -11.26
C PHE A 354 5.25 1.57 -12.65
N PHE A 355 4.66 0.75 -13.52
CA PHE A 355 4.94 0.75 -14.95
C PHE A 355 4.02 1.73 -15.66
N LEU A 356 4.61 2.61 -16.48
CA LEU A 356 3.90 3.62 -17.25
C LEU A 356 4.23 3.45 -18.72
N GLN A 357 3.22 3.17 -19.53
CA GLN A 357 3.40 3.03 -20.97
C GLN A 357 3.52 4.39 -21.65
N SER A 358 4.36 4.46 -22.68
CA SER A 358 4.50 5.63 -23.56
C SER A 358 3.28 5.82 -24.46
N THR A 359 2.14 6.12 -23.85
CA THR A 359 0.87 6.43 -24.52
C THR A 359 0.56 7.92 -24.43
N VAL A 360 -0.34 8.40 -25.28
CA VAL A 360 -0.85 9.77 -25.25
C VAL A 360 -1.49 10.09 -23.88
N GLN A 361 -2.25 9.15 -23.31
CA GLN A 361 -2.90 9.31 -22.01
C GLN A 361 -1.89 9.30 -20.86
N GLY A 362 -0.90 8.41 -20.90
CA GLY A 362 0.21 8.38 -19.94
C GLY A 362 0.99 9.70 -19.93
N LEU A 363 1.37 10.20 -21.11
CA LEU A 363 2.05 11.49 -21.27
C LEU A 363 1.18 12.66 -20.77
N ALA A 364 -0.11 12.69 -21.10
CA ALA A 364 -1.04 13.72 -20.62
C ALA A 364 -1.16 13.72 -19.08
N MET A 365 -1.18 12.53 -18.47
CA MET A 365 -1.23 12.39 -17.01
C MET A 365 0.03 12.93 -16.34
N VAL A 366 1.23 12.50 -16.75
CA VAL A 366 2.47 12.98 -16.11
C VAL A 366 2.74 14.45 -16.40
N THR A 367 2.34 14.97 -17.57
CA THR A 367 2.42 16.40 -17.87
C THR A 367 1.57 17.21 -16.89
N ARG A 368 0.34 16.73 -16.61
CA ARG A 368 -0.53 17.37 -15.61
C ARG A 368 0.05 17.25 -14.21
N LEU A 369 0.51 16.06 -13.81
CA LEU A 369 1.11 15.85 -12.49
C LEU A 369 2.33 16.74 -12.28
N ALA A 370 3.22 16.85 -13.27
CA ALA A 370 4.37 17.74 -13.23
C ALA A 370 3.94 19.20 -12.98
N ARG A 371 2.95 19.69 -13.74
CA ARG A 371 2.37 21.03 -13.51
C ARG A 371 1.79 21.16 -12.10
N ARG A 372 1.05 20.17 -11.62
CA ARG A 372 0.46 20.18 -10.26
C ARG A 372 1.55 20.25 -9.20
N MET A 373 2.66 19.51 -9.32
CA MET A 373 3.79 19.60 -8.39
C MET A 373 4.45 20.99 -8.38
N GLU A 374 4.43 21.70 -9.52
CA GLU A 374 4.96 23.06 -9.62
C GLU A 374 4.01 24.13 -9.09
N THR A 375 2.69 23.93 -9.24
CA THR A 375 1.70 24.98 -8.99
C THR A 375 0.87 24.76 -7.73
N GLU A 376 0.75 23.53 -7.25
CA GLU A 376 -0.03 23.12 -6.07
C GLU A 376 0.89 22.73 -4.90
N GLY A 377 0.40 22.83 -3.67
CA GLY A 377 1.06 22.32 -2.46
C GLY A 377 0.58 20.92 -2.11
N VAL A 378 0.34 20.08 -3.12
CA VAL A 378 -0.27 18.75 -2.97
C VAL A 378 0.81 17.67 -2.89
N TRP A 379 0.58 16.64 -2.07
CA TRP A 379 1.47 15.48 -2.01
C TRP A 379 1.41 14.66 -3.31
N ASP A 380 2.55 14.13 -3.77
CA ASP A 380 2.67 13.42 -5.05
C ASP A 380 1.79 12.17 -5.11
N GLN A 381 1.72 11.39 -4.03
CA GLN A 381 0.86 10.21 -3.93
C GLN A 381 -0.64 10.57 -4.02
N SER A 382 -1.05 11.66 -3.38
CA SER A 382 -2.42 12.17 -3.46
C SER A 382 -2.77 12.60 -4.88
N ALA A 383 -1.90 13.40 -5.52
CA ALA A 383 -2.12 13.87 -6.89
C ALA A 383 -2.14 12.72 -7.90
N TRP A 384 -1.20 11.78 -7.77
CA TRP A 384 -1.10 10.57 -8.58
C TRP A 384 -2.40 9.74 -8.58
N ASN A 385 -2.96 9.49 -7.39
CA ASN A 385 -4.21 8.72 -7.28
C ASN A 385 -5.41 9.51 -7.79
N GLN A 386 -5.47 10.81 -7.47
CA GLN A 386 -6.53 11.70 -7.95
C GLN A 386 -6.64 11.72 -9.48
N GLU A 387 -5.53 11.87 -10.21
CA GLU A 387 -5.57 11.93 -11.68
C GLU A 387 -6.06 10.64 -12.34
N GLN A 388 -5.89 9.50 -11.68
CA GLN A 388 -6.36 8.21 -12.18
C GLN A 388 -7.85 7.95 -11.91
N PHE A 389 -8.46 8.64 -10.92
CA PHE A 389 -9.89 8.46 -10.57
C PHE A 389 -10.80 9.62 -10.99
N HIS A 390 -10.24 10.82 -11.15
CA HIS A 390 -11.03 12.02 -11.40
C HIS A 390 -11.84 11.92 -12.70
N PRO A 391 -13.19 12.06 -12.64
CA PRO A 391 -13.99 12.16 -13.85
C PRO A 391 -13.84 13.52 -14.51
N SER A 392 -14.21 13.58 -15.78
CA SER A 392 -14.43 14.88 -16.43
C SER A 392 -15.58 15.62 -15.72
N LEU A 393 -15.35 16.88 -15.34
CA LEU A 393 -16.35 17.72 -14.67
C LEU A 393 -16.20 19.19 -15.09
N GLY A 394 -17.28 19.77 -15.64
CA GLY A 394 -17.25 21.12 -16.18
C GLY A 394 -16.22 21.24 -17.29
N ALA A 395 -15.35 22.24 -17.21
CA ALA A 395 -14.25 22.47 -18.15
C ALA A 395 -13.06 21.50 -17.96
N MET A 396 -13.01 20.75 -16.85
CA MET A 396 -11.95 19.77 -16.62
C MET A 396 -12.27 18.47 -17.37
N THR A 397 -11.30 17.99 -18.13
CA THR A 397 -11.35 16.69 -18.82
C THR A 397 -10.44 15.71 -18.10
N ALA A 398 -10.92 14.50 -17.83
CA ALA A 398 -10.11 13.42 -17.28
C ALA A 398 -8.96 13.07 -18.23
N VAL A 399 -7.83 12.61 -17.69
CA VAL A 399 -6.71 12.14 -18.52
C VAL A 399 -7.03 10.82 -19.23
N GLY A 400 -7.99 10.06 -18.71
CA GLY A 400 -8.52 8.86 -19.35
C GLY A 400 -7.56 7.66 -19.35
N VAL A 401 -6.59 7.63 -18.43
CA VAL A 401 -5.68 6.50 -18.30
C VAL A 401 -6.45 5.24 -17.91
N SER A 402 -6.19 4.13 -18.60
CA SER A 402 -6.54 2.80 -18.09
C SER A 402 -5.52 2.38 -17.06
N ALA A 403 -5.95 1.62 -16.06
CA ALA A 403 -5.06 1.26 -14.98
C ALA A 403 -5.26 -0.16 -14.47
N ARG A 404 -4.13 -0.74 -14.06
CA ARG A 404 -3.99 -2.04 -13.46
C ARG A 404 -3.28 -1.92 -12.12
N VAL A 405 -3.62 -2.81 -11.21
CA VAL A 405 -2.83 -3.07 -10.01
C VAL A 405 -1.97 -4.30 -10.27
N MET A 406 -0.66 -4.14 -10.06
CA MET A 406 0.28 -5.26 -10.04
C MET A 406 -0.09 -6.21 -8.89
N ASN A 407 -0.02 -7.53 -9.10
CA ASN A 407 -0.39 -8.50 -8.07
C ASN A 407 0.34 -8.19 -6.75
N TYR A 408 -0.42 -7.98 -5.68
CA TYR A 408 0.10 -7.42 -4.43
C TYR A 408 1.05 -8.37 -3.68
N LEU A 409 0.94 -9.69 -3.91
CA LEU A 409 1.89 -10.68 -3.39
C LEU A 409 3.18 -10.75 -4.22
N CYS A 410 3.15 -10.35 -5.50
CA CYS A 410 4.33 -10.33 -6.36
C CYS A 410 5.11 -9.02 -6.30
N PHE A 411 4.39 -7.91 -6.12
CA PHE A 411 4.93 -6.56 -6.00
C PHE A 411 4.56 -6.02 -4.63
N GLU A 412 5.29 -6.48 -3.62
CA GLU A 412 4.90 -6.33 -2.23
C GLU A 412 5.23 -4.93 -1.70
N ASN A 413 4.37 -4.40 -0.84
CA ASN A 413 4.78 -3.32 0.06
C ASN A 413 5.31 -3.88 1.38
N SER A 414 6.16 -3.13 2.07
CA SER A 414 6.77 -3.60 3.32
C SER A 414 5.77 -3.85 4.45
N LYS A 415 4.59 -3.22 4.43
CA LYS A 415 3.51 -3.50 5.37
C LYS A 415 3.02 -4.93 5.19
N LEU A 416 2.68 -5.32 3.97
CA LEU A 416 2.27 -6.67 3.62
C LEU A 416 3.31 -7.72 4.07
N TYR A 417 4.58 -7.51 3.73
CA TYR A 417 5.62 -8.49 4.03
C TYR A 417 5.89 -8.64 5.53
N PHE A 418 6.23 -7.55 6.21
CA PHE A 418 6.63 -7.61 7.62
C PHE A 418 5.46 -7.92 8.54
N ARG A 419 4.22 -7.65 8.14
CA ARG A 419 3.07 -7.99 8.97
C ARG A 419 2.56 -9.39 8.74
N PHE A 420 2.44 -9.79 7.48
CA PHE A 420 1.68 -10.98 7.12
C PHE A 420 2.59 -12.04 6.52
N LEU A 421 3.25 -11.73 5.40
CA LEU A 421 3.90 -12.77 4.58
C LEU A 421 5.06 -13.45 5.28
N ARG A 422 5.83 -12.74 6.12
CA ARG A 422 6.89 -13.39 6.89
C ARG A 422 6.35 -14.44 7.87
N HIS A 423 5.09 -14.37 8.29
CA HIS A 423 4.49 -15.37 9.17
C HIS A 423 3.86 -16.53 8.39
N ASP A 424 3.69 -16.40 7.08
CA ASP A 424 3.19 -17.47 6.22
C ASP A 424 4.34 -18.44 5.86
N ALA A 425 4.27 -19.66 6.38
CA ALA A 425 5.31 -20.66 6.17
C ALA A 425 5.37 -21.17 4.72
N GLN A 426 4.23 -21.20 4.00
CA GLN A 426 4.17 -21.72 2.64
C GLN A 426 4.85 -20.75 1.68
N LEU A 427 4.49 -19.47 1.75
CA LEU A 427 5.10 -18.43 0.91
C LEU A 427 6.60 -18.27 1.22
N ARG A 428 7.00 -18.25 2.50
CA ARG A 428 8.43 -18.14 2.84
C ARG A 428 9.31 -19.26 2.31
N GLN A 429 8.77 -20.46 2.12
CA GLN A 429 9.53 -21.63 1.65
C GLN A 429 9.42 -21.84 0.14
N GLY A 430 8.28 -21.50 -0.46
CA GLY A 430 7.98 -21.83 -1.85
C GLY A 430 7.89 -20.65 -2.80
N PHE A 431 8.03 -19.40 -2.33
CA PHE A 431 7.75 -18.21 -3.13
C PHE A 431 8.83 -17.14 -3.00
N ARG A 432 9.12 -16.48 -4.13
CA ARG A 432 10.00 -15.32 -4.23
C ARG A 432 9.27 -14.22 -5.02
N PRO A 433 8.99 -13.05 -4.42
CA PRO A 433 8.32 -11.97 -5.14
C PRO A 433 9.22 -11.35 -6.20
N VAL A 434 8.63 -10.52 -7.06
CA VAL A 434 9.37 -9.73 -8.07
C VAL A 434 10.13 -8.60 -7.39
N SER A 435 9.45 -7.88 -6.51
CA SER A 435 9.99 -6.72 -5.82
C SER A 435 9.32 -6.50 -4.47
N MET A 436 9.97 -5.71 -3.61
CA MET A 436 9.36 -5.19 -2.41
C MET A 436 9.71 -3.73 -2.17
N HIS A 437 8.70 -2.89 -1.95
CA HIS A 437 8.87 -1.48 -1.65
C HIS A 437 8.88 -1.24 -0.13
N VAL A 438 9.97 -0.66 0.40
CA VAL A 438 10.09 -0.33 1.84
C VAL A 438 9.50 1.05 2.15
N ASN A 439 8.22 1.23 1.80
CA ASN A 439 7.50 2.52 1.90
C ASN A 439 6.83 2.79 3.24
N TYR A 440 6.42 1.76 3.98
CA TYR A 440 5.61 1.88 5.20
C TYR A 440 6.40 2.01 6.50
N HIS A 441 7.73 1.84 6.44
CA HIS A 441 8.55 1.72 7.63
C HIS A 441 9.68 2.75 7.67
N PRO A 442 10.04 3.24 8.88
CA PRO A 442 11.33 3.86 9.08
C PRO A 442 12.46 2.83 8.91
N GLU A 443 13.72 3.28 8.91
CA GLU A 443 14.90 2.43 8.68
C GLU A 443 14.91 1.67 7.34
N LYS A 444 14.51 2.35 6.26
CA LYS A 444 14.40 1.80 4.91
C LYS A 444 15.64 1.00 4.48
N GLN A 445 16.82 1.61 4.55
CA GLN A 445 18.06 0.98 4.09
C GLN A 445 18.45 -0.28 4.88
N PRO A 446 18.44 -0.30 6.22
CA PRO A 446 18.60 -1.53 6.99
C PRO A 446 17.62 -2.65 6.60
N ARG A 447 16.33 -2.34 6.48
CA ARG A 447 15.29 -3.33 6.10
C ARG A 447 15.54 -3.90 4.72
N MET A 448 15.87 -3.07 3.74
CA MET A 448 16.25 -3.52 2.39
C MET A 448 17.41 -4.53 2.46
N ARG A 449 18.43 -4.28 3.29
CA ARG A 449 19.56 -5.21 3.44
C ARG A 449 19.12 -6.54 4.04
N ASP A 450 18.29 -6.55 5.08
CA ASP A 450 17.85 -7.81 5.69
C ASP A 450 16.95 -8.63 4.76
N LEU A 451 16.07 -7.96 4.01
CA LEU A 451 15.27 -8.61 2.97
C LEU A 451 16.15 -9.21 1.87
N TYR A 452 17.18 -8.48 1.45
CA TYR A 452 18.14 -8.97 0.48
C TYR A 452 18.93 -10.16 1.00
N ASN A 453 19.43 -10.09 2.24
CA ASN A 453 20.14 -11.20 2.87
C ASN A 453 19.24 -12.43 2.96
N TYR A 454 17.97 -12.25 3.33
CA TYR A 454 17.00 -13.35 3.40
C TYR A 454 16.76 -14.02 2.04
N TYR A 455 16.38 -13.26 1.02
CA TYR A 455 15.99 -13.82 -0.28
C TYR A 455 17.15 -14.19 -1.19
N VAL A 456 18.27 -13.48 -1.10
CA VAL A 456 19.40 -13.62 -2.03
C VAL A 456 20.51 -14.43 -1.39
N LEU A 457 21.02 -14.02 -0.22
CA LEU A 457 22.15 -14.71 0.41
C LEU A 457 21.71 -16.03 1.08
N GLY A 458 20.47 -16.10 1.59
CA GLY A 458 19.86 -17.34 2.03
C GLY A 458 19.69 -18.37 0.91
N SER A 459 19.41 -17.92 -0.32
CA SER A 459 19.33 -18.79 -1.49
C SER A 459 20.70 -19.30 -1.99
N GLU A 460 21.79 -18.63 -1.60
CA GLU A 460 23.17 -18.98 -1.94
C GLU A 460 23.84 -19.88 -0.88
N GLY A 461 23.11 -20.32 0.15
CA GLY A 461 23.65 -21.19 1.21
C GLY A 461 24.69 -20.51 2.12
N SER A 462 24.75 -19.18 2.11
CA SER A 462 25.66 -18.40 2.96
C SER A 462 25.22 -18.49 4.43
N PRO A 463 26.11 -18.83 5.39
CA PRO A 463 25.78 -19.01 6.82
C PRO A 463 25.52 -17.68 7.57
N GLN A 464 25.02 -16.67 6.86
CA GLN A 464 24.63 -15.40 7.47
C GLN A 464 23.31 -15.58 8.23
N ASP A 465 23.16 -14.78 9.27
CA ASP A 465 21.99 -14.79 10.13
C ASP A 465 20.72 -14.37 9.34
N LEU A 466 20.02 -15.35 8.76
CA LEU A 466 18.74 -15.18 8.05
C LEU A 466 17.62 -14.73 8.99
N THR A 467 17.92 -14.52 10.28
CA THR A 467 16.95 -14.00 11.23
C THR A 467 16.78 -12.48 11.17
N GLY A 468 17.54 -11.79 10.32
CA GLY A 468 17.46 -10.33 10.14
C GLY A 468 16.04 -9.81 9.85
N ILE A 469 15.18 -10.60 9.21
CA ILE A 469 13.77 -10.21 8.96
C ILE A 469 12.88 -10.25 10.22
N TRP A 470 13.26 -11.03 11.24
CA TRP A 470 12.50 -11.25 12.46
C TRP A 470 12.77 -10.21 13.55
N LYS A 471 13.90 -9.48 13.44
CA LYS A 471 14.17 -8.36 14.36
C LYS A 471 13.20 -7.20 14.13
N TRP A 472 12.68 -7.10 12.91
CA TRP A 472 11.65 -6.16 12.54
C TRP A 472 10.33 -6.61 13.14
N ASN A 473 9.54 -5.74 13.73
CA ASN A 473 8.27 -6.09 14.36
C ASN A 473 7.20 -5.00 14.15
N GLY A 474 7.54 -3.86 13.54
CA GLY A 474 6.60 -2.79 13.23
C GLY A 474 6.47 -1.75 14.34
N GLY A 475 7.01 -2.05 15.53
CA GLY A 475 7.17 -1.07 16.61
C GLY A 475 8.48 -0.29 16.52
N GLU A 476 9.43 -0.63 15.66
CA GLU A 476 10.72 0.09 15.57
C GLU A 476 10.54 1.58 15.36
N GLY A 477 11.28 2.38 16.12
CA GLY A 477 11.19 3.84 16.08
C GLY A 477 9.95 4.41 16.74
N SER A 478 8.98 3.59 17.21
CA SER A 478 7.76 4.12 17.83
C SER A 478 8.04 4.65 19.23
N ALA A 479 7.22 5.59 19.68
CA ALA A 479 7.25 6.04 21.08
C ALA A 479 7.10 4.82 22.02
N LEU A 480 6.21 3.88 21.69
CA LEU A 480 6.02 2.62 22.42
C LEU A 480 7.32 1.80 22.54
N ASN A 481 8.05 1.56 21.45
CA ASN A 481 9.30 0.79 21.50
C ASN A 481 10.39 1.53 22.28
N THR A 482 10.49 2.84 22.11
CA THR A 482 11.43 3.67 22.88
C THR A 482 11.19 3.55 24.39
N GLU A 483 9.93 3.63 24.81
CA GLU A 483 9.56 3.48 26.21
C GLU A 483 9.71 2.06 26.71
N CYS A 484 9.34 1.07 25.90
CA CYS A 484 9.52 -0.33 26.24
C CYS A 484 10.99 -0.71 26.47
N ARG A 485 11.92 -0.11 25.73
CA ARG A 485 13.37 -0.27 25.96
C ARG A 485 13.84 0.35 27.28
N ALA A 486 13.12 1.34 27.79
CA ALA A 486 13.42 1.99 29.06
C ALA A 486 12.85 1.21 30.27
N ILE A 487 12.00 0.21 30.06
CA ILE A 487 11.42 -0.59 31.14
C ILE A 487 12.51 -1.41 31.84
N ASN A 488 12.62 -1.23 33.15
CA ASN A 488 13.45 -2.09 33.99
C ASN A 488 12.76 -3.44 34.20
N THR A 489 12.99 -4.40 33.31
CA THR A 489 12.41 -5.76 33.39
C THR A 489 12.91 -6.58 34.59
N LYS A 490 13.87 -6.07 35.36
CA LYS A 490 14.36 -6.67 36.61
C LYS A 490 13.63 -6.15 37.84
N ALA A 491 12.77 -5.15 37.70
CA ALA A 491 11.99 -4.61 38.81
C ALA A 491 11.05 -5.69 39.37
N THR A 492 10.95 -5.74 40.70
CA THR A 492 10.00 -6.62 41.40
C THR A 492 8.69 -5.87 41.66
N PRO A 493 7.53 -6.54 41.62
CA PRO A 493 6.26 -5.92 41.93
C PRO A 493 6.21 -5.48 43.39
N ASP A 494 5.86 -4.21 43.62
CA ASP A 494 5.61 -3.67 44.95
C ASP A 494 4.13 -3.86 45.31
N ALA A 495 3.84 -4.68 46.32
CA ALA A 495 2.48 -4.94 46.77
C ALA A 495 1.73 -3.70 47.28
N SER A 496 2.43 -2.60 47.58
CA SER A 496 1.82 -1.32 47.94
C SER A 496 1.33 -0.53 46.72
N ASN A 497 1.89 -0.80 45.53
CA ASN A 497 1.56 -0.14 44.27
C ASN A 497 0.12 -0.43 43.83
N ALA A 498 -0.63 0.62 43.49
CA ALA A 498 -2.04 0.53 43.12
C ALA A 498 -2.30 -0.37 41.90
N ILE A 499 -1.39 -0.40 40.94
CA ILE A 499 -1.49 -1.24 39.74
C ILE A 499 -1.23 -2.70 40.06
N VAL A 500 -0.24 -2.98 40.91
CA VAL A 500 0.03 -4.33 41.41
C VAL A 500 -1.19 -4.87 42.17
N LYS A 501 -1.78 -4.06 43.05
CA LYS A 501 -3.02 -4.42 43.77
C LYS A 501 -4.18 -4.70 42.83
N ARG A 502 -4.37 -3.88 41.79
CA ARG A 502 -5.41 -4.10 40.78
C ARG A 502 -5.19 -5.36 39.96
N LEU A 503 -3.94 -5.65 39.58
CA LEU A 503 -3.60 -6.81 38.75
C LEU A 503 -3.65 -8.14 39.52
N LEU A 504 -3.42 -8.12 40.83
CA LEU A 504 -3.55 -9.31 41.69
C LEU A 504 -4.98 -9.51 42.21
N GLY A 505 -5.81 -8.45 42.19
CA GLY A 505 -7.19 -8.50 42.66
C GLY A 505 -7.31 -8.92 44.14
N PRO A 506 -8.51 -9.33 44.59
CA PRO A 506 -8.75 -9.79 45.95
C PRO A 506 -8.07 -11.14 46.26
N ALA A 507 -7.76 -11.92 45.22
CA ALA A 507 -7.18 -13.27 45.34
C ALA A 507 -5.68 -13.27 45.68
N GLY A 508 -4.99 -12.14 45.49
CA GLY A 508 -3.59 -11.99 45.91
C GLY A 508 -2.58 -12.67 44.97
N ALA A 509 -1.35 -12.84 45.45
CA ALA A 509 -0.26 -13.38 44.65
C ALA A 509 -0.40 -14.90 44.42
N GLY A 510 -0.04 -15.39 43.23
CA GLY A 510 -0.35 -16.76 42.78
C GLY A 510 -1.68 -16.88 42.02
N SER A 511 -2.38 -15.77 41.81
CA SER A 511 -3.59 -15.71 40.98
C SER A 511 -3.29 -16.12 39.55
N LYS A 512 -4.20 -16.93 38.99
CA LYS A 512 -4.18 -17.30 37.57
C LYS A 512 -4.98 -16.27 36.77
N LEU A 513 -4.44 -15.89 35.62
CA LEU A 513 -5.04 -14.95 34.69
C LEU A 513 -5.45 -15.66 33.41
N ASP A 514 -6.51 -15.12 32.81
CA ASP A 514 -6.83 -15.38 31.42
C ASP A 514 -6.03 -14.38 30.57
N TRP A 515 -5.37 -14.88 29.52
CA TRP A 515 -4.57 -14.03 28.63
C TRP A 515 -4.63 -14.57 27.20
N GLY A 516 -5.03 -13.73 26.23
CA GLY A 516 -4.90 -14.06 24.81
C GLY A 516 -5.67 -15.33 24.39
N GLY A 517 -6.85 -15.56 24.96
CA GLY A 517 -7.68 -16.75 24.70
C GLY A 517 -7.26 -17.99 25.49
N CYS A 518 -6.23 -17.89 26.33
CA CYS A 518 -5.79 -18.96 27.21
C CYS A 518 -6.34 -18.74 28.63
N ALA A 519 -7.25 -19.61 29.05
CA ALA A 519 -7.91 -19.53 30.35
C ALA A 519 -7.05 -20.14 31.47
N HIS A 520 -6.92 -19.42 32.59
CA HIS A 520 -6.27 -19.86 33.82
C HIS A 520 -4.82 -20.36 33.69
N CYS A 521 -4.09 -19.83 32.72
CA CYS A 521 -2.80 -20.39 32.33
C CYS A 521 -1.60 -19.49 32.63
N VAL A 522 -1.84 -18.23 32.99
CA VAL A 522 -0.79 -17.28 33.37
C VAL A 522 -0.80 -17.10 34.89
N GLU A 523 0.35 -17.30 35.54
CA GLU A 523 0.50 -17.16 37.00
C GLU A 523 1.47 -16.01 37.32
N LEU A 524 1.02 -15.07 38.15
CA LEU A 524 1.82 -13.94 38.64
C LEU A 524 2.31 -14.21 40.07
N ALA A 525 3.61 -14.44 40.23
CA ALA A 525 4.22 -14.66 41.54
C ALA A 525 4.57 -13.33 42.23
N PRO A 526 4.52 -13.26 43.58
CA PRO A 526 4.78 -12.01 44.32
C PRO A 526 6.24 -11.54 44.25
N ASP A 527 7.18 -12.41 43.91
CA ASP A 527 8.60 -12.07 43.67
C ASP A 527 8.86 -11.52 42.25
N GLY A 528 7.79 -11.35 41.46
CA GLY A 528 7.85 -10.90 40.08
C GLY A 528 8.15 -12.00 39.08
N ALA A 529 8.17 -13.27 39.47
CA ALA A 529 8.22 -14.37 38.50
C ALA A 529 6.87 -14.49 37.77
N LEU A 530 6.94 -14.74 36.46
CA LEU A 530 5.79 -14.94 35.59
C LEU A 530 5.88 -16.34 34.98
N LYS A 531 4.82 -17.15 35.13
CA LYS A 531 4.69 -18.42 34.41
C LYS A 531 3.59 -18.30 33.37
N THR A 532 3.90 -18.69 32.14
CA THR A 532 2.95 -18.75 31.04
C THR A 532 3.14 -20.04 30.25
N PRO A 533 2.16 -20.49 29.45
CA PRO A 533 2.34 -21.62 28.53
C PRO A 533 3.38 -21.35 27.44
N TRP A 534 3.68 -20.07 27.18
CA TRP A 534 4.62 -19.62 26.15
C TRP A 534 6.03 -19.41 26.69
N GLY A 535 6.27 -19.72 27.97
CA GLY A 535 7.56 -19.60 28.62
C GLY A 535 7.50 -18.86 29.95
N SER A 536 8.58 -18.98 30.73
CA SER A 536 8.76 -18.24 31.97
C SER A 536 9.27 -16.82 31.69
N GLY A 537 8.98 -15.91 32.62
CA GLY A 537 9.30 -14.51 32.47
C GLY A 537 9.31 -13.74 33.79
N ARG A 538 9.23 -12.41 33.68
CA ARG A 538 9.06 -11.50 34.82
C ARG A 538 7.88 -10.57 34.63
N TRP A 539 7.33 -10.07 35.72
CA TRP A 539 6.32 -9.02 35.70
C TRP A 539 6.56 -8.01 36.82
N GLY A 540 5.99 -6.82 36.68
CA GLY A 540 6.10 -5.77 37.68
C GLY A 540 5.32 -4.51 37.32
N ALA A 541 5.38 -3.50 38.16
CA ALA A 541 4.87 -2.17 37.81
C ALA A 541 5.93 -1.36 37.06
N THR A 542 5.49 -0.52 36.13
CA THR A 542 6.35 0.47 35.47
C THR A 542 5.56 1.75 35.22
N SER A 543 6.26 2.85 35.02
CA SER A 543 5.65 4.12 34.63
C SER A 543 6.54 4.77 33.59
N THR A 544 5.93 5.28 32.53
CA THR A 544 6.60 5.93 31.40
C THR A 544 5.87 7.21 31.06
N ILE A 545 6.46 8.06 30.21
CA ILE A 545 5.91 9.39 29.90
C ILE A 545 4.56 9.28 29.17
N HIS A 546 4.41 8.32 28.25
CA HIS A 546 3.18 8.09 27.48
C HIS A 546 2.28 7.01 28.08
N PHE A 547 2.80 6.13 28.94
CA PHE A 547 2.01 5.16 29.70
C PHE A 547 2.26 5.32 31.20
N PRO A 548 1.57 6.28 31.85
CA PRO A 548 1.54 6.34 33.30
C PRO A 548 0.75 5.15 33.85
N ASP A 549 1.18 4.62 34.99
CA ASP A 549 0.45 3.61 35.77
C ASP A 549 0.11 2.31 35.00
N VAL A 550 1.13 1.64 34.45
CA VAL A 550 0.99 0.34 33.77
C VAL A 550 1.79 -0.76 34.47
N ALA A 551 1.39 -2.02 34.29
CA ALA A 551 2.26 -3.14 34.62
C ALA A 551 3.03 -3.58 33.37
N PHE A 552 4.13 -4.30 33.54
CA PHE A 552 4.79 -5.00 32.45
C PHE A 552 4.78 -6.51 32.70
N ALA A 553 4.84 -7.27 31.62
CA ALA A 553 5.14 -8.70 31.62
C ALA A 553 6.18 -8.97 30.53
N ALA A 554 7.33 -9.52 30.90
CA ALA A 554 8.43 -9.83 30.01
C ALA A 554 8.60 -11.34 29.92
N PHE A 555 8.28 -11.93 28.77
CA PHE A 555 8.44 -13.35 28.48
C PHE A 555 8.66 -13.54 26.98
N PHE A 556 9.23 -14.69 26.58
CA PHE A 556 9.45 -15.04 25.17
C PHE A 556 10.18 -13.94 24.37
N ASN A 557 11.24 -13.37 24.94
CA ASN A 557 12.05 -12.28 24.35
C ASN A 557 11.28 -11.00 23.97
N THR A 558 10.09 -10.79 24.53
CA THR A 558 9.32 -9.55 24.36
C THR A 558 8.84 -9.03 25.71
N VAL A 559 8.55 -7.74 25.74
CA VAL A 559 7.87 -7.08 26.87
C VAL A 559 6.44 -6.80 26.45
N HIS A 560 5.51 -6.89 27.37
CA HIS A 560 4.11 -6.53 27.20
C HIS A 560 3.79 -5.45 28.22
N LEU A 561 3.17 -4.36 27.78
CA LEU A 561 2.60 -3.33 28.65
C LEU A 561 1.15 -3.68 28.96
N LEU A 562 0.83 -3.77 30.25
CA LEU A 562 -0.49 -4.11 30.76
C LEU A 562 -1.20 -2.85 31.24
N ARG A 563 -2.17 -2.38 30.46
CA ARG A 563 -3.07 -1.32 30.87
C ARG A 563 -4.27 -1.95 31.57
N ILE A 564 -4.34 -1.78 32.89
CA ILE A 564 -5.30 -2.47 33.74
C ILE A 564 -6.50 -1.57 34.02
N ALA A 565 -7.69 -2.07 33.70
CA ALA A 565 -8.97 -1.44 33.98
C ALA A 565 -9.37 -1.64 35.47
N PRO A 566 -10.27 -0.81 36.01
CA PRO A 566 -10.70 -0.90 37.41
C PRO A 566 -11.32 -2.25 37.80
N ASN A 567 -11.89 -2.99 36.85
CA ASN A 567 -12.51 -4.30 37.06
C ASN A 567 -11.51 -5.48 36.99
N GLY A 568 -10.20 -5.22 36.89
CA GLY A 568 -9.18 -6.26 36.81
C GLY A 568 -8.99 -6.88 35.42
N SER A 569 -9.75 -6.43 34.41
CA SER A 569 -9.40 -6.72 33.01
C SER A 569 -8.23 -5.84 32.57
N PHE A 570 -7.47 -6.28 31.57
CA PHE A 570 -6.36 -5.52 31.04
C PHE A 570 -6.19 -5.71 29.54
N VAL A 571 -5.59 -4.70 28.92
CA VAL A 571 -5.06 -4.78 27.56
C VAL A 571 -3.54 -4.93 27.67
N SER A 572 -3.04 -6.05 27.16
CA SER A 572 -1.62 -6.34 26.97
C SER A 572 -1.18 -5.83 25.60
N THR A 573 -0.41 -4.76 25.55
CA THR A 573 0.23 -4.30 24.31
C THR A 573 1.65 -4.85 24.24
N ARG A 574 1.92 -5.71 23.25
CA ARG A 574 3.25 -6.26 23.02
C ARG A 574 4.19 -5.17 22.51
N CYS A 575 5.31 -4.97 23.19
CA CYS A 575 6.30 -3.93 22.89
C CYS A 575 7.02 -4.12 21.56
N SER A 576 7.11 -5.36 21.06
CA SER A 576 7.69 -5.60 19.75
C SER A 576 6.82 -4.94 18.67
N ASP A 577 5.54 -5.27 18.57
CA ASP A 577 4.74 -4.90 17.39
C ASP A 577 3.49 -4.07 17.69
N GLY A 578 3.31 -3.66 18.95
CA GLY A 578 2.11 -2.96 19.38
C GLY A 578 0.86 -3.84 19.44
N GLU A 579 0.99 -5.17 19.29
CA GLU A 579 -0.16 -6.07 19.29
C GLU A 579 -0.89 -6.02 20.63
N GLY A 580 -2.18 -5.69 20.59
CA GLY A 580 -3.06 -5.70 21.74
C GLY A 580 -3.72 -7.06 21.95
N LEU A 581 -3.46 -7.69 23.08
CA LEU A 581 -4.16 -8.89 23.56
C LEU A 581 -4.98 -8.55 24.80
N ARG A 582 -6.12 -9.21 24.97
CA ARG A 582 -6.94 -9.06 26.18
C ARG A 582 -6.52 -10.06 27.24
N GLY A 583 -6.60 -9.64 28.49
CA GLY A 583 -6.55 -10.54 29.63
C GLY A 583 -7.45 -10.07 30.75
N ALA A 584 -7.71 -10.96 31.70
CA ALA A 584 -8.51 -10.66 32.87
C ALA A 584 -8.08 -11.48 34.07
N LEU A 585 -8.25 -10.88 35.24
CA LEU A 585 -8.26 -11.60 36.50
C LEU A 585 -9.44 -12.56 36.54
N VAL A 586 -9.14 -13.79 36.93
CA VAL A 586 -10.15 -14.80 37.21
C VAL A 586 -10.68 -14.50 38.61
N SER A 587 -11.98 -14.23 38.74
CA SER A 587 -12.59 -14.17 40.07
C SER A 587 -12.44 -15.54 40.72
N ALA A 588 -11.87 -15.59 41.93
CA ALA A 588 -11.91 -16.80 42.74
C ALA A 588 -13.39 -17.20 42.94
N THR A 589 -13.78 -18.35 42.38
CA THR A 589 -15.04 -19.02 42.71
C THR A 589 -15.01 -19.60 44.10
#